data_AF-A0A2N2G790-F1
#
_entry.id   AF-A0A2N2G790-F1
#
_cell.length_a   1.000
_cell.length_b   1.000
_cell.length_c   1.000
_cell.angle_alpha   90.00
_cell.angle_beta   90.00
_cell.angle_gamma   90.00
#
_symmetry.space_group_name_H-M   'P 1'
#
loop_
_entity.id
_entity.type
_entity.pdbx_description
1 polymer ?
#
loop_
_entity_poly.entity_id
_entity_poly.type
_entity_poly.pdbx_seq_one_letter_code
_entity_poly.pdbx_strand_id
1 'polypeptide(L)'
;MKKIFTYAKGELQAESAQVVAEFPLSLTVNGREIATLVASPHELNYLVAGFLRLQGFVDSPDDIELLAVCNDFGAANVRVKGELPERLKPFLTSGCGTGITFSTPQATEVISAKSYTPEQIFTLMDELAKRADRYRSHGGIHAAAVGDGERMLLCAEDIGRHNTLDRIAGEALLKGIDLAGTVLVTTGRISTEMAAKAALLGICLIASRTSPTDMAIKLCEDSGITLVGYLRYGRFQVYSHQQKLLMGNEKIKGIAGVILAGGKSTRMGRNKALLPYNGRPLIESIYRVMSELFEQVAVVTNSPEDYCFLPCVKIPDIHVGKGSLAGIHAGLVWSPEERIFVVGCDMPFLEKELVRRLAALSVGENAVVPSTPGGLEPLHAIYAKRVLPLFDEALNSDLRRIVDLLERIGAKVIPSAEIAAISPQFSSFVNLNTPEEYNALP
;
A
#
# COMPACT_ATOMS: atom_id res chain seq x y z
N MET A 1 -4.51 -33.19 -20.36
CA MET A 1 -4.95 -33.91 -19.14
C MET A 1 -4.19 -35.23 -19.05
N LYS A 2 -3.84 -35.66 -17.83
CA LYS A 2 -3.22 -36.96 -17.56
C LYS A 2 -4.13 -37.74 -16.60
N LYS A 3 -4.17 -39.06 -16.75
CA LYS A 3 -4.84 -39.94 -15.79
C LYS A 3 -3.99 -40.01 -14.52
N ILE A 4 -4.58 -39.67 -13.39
CA ILE A 4 -3.98 -39.74 -12.05
C ILE A 4 -4.81 -40.67 -11.16
N PHE A 5 -4.25 -41.03 -10.01
CA PHE A 5 -4.96 -41.80 -8.98
C PHE A 5 -4.88 -41.04 -7.66
N THR A 6 -6.04 -40.68 -7.10
CA THR A 6 -6.15 -39.97 -5.82
C THR A 6 -6.50 -40.97 -4.73
N TYR A 7 -5.70 -41.04 -3.67
CA TYR A 7 -6.02 -41.84 -2.48
C TYR A 7 -6.69 -40.95 -1.43
N ALA A 8 -7.94 -41.22 -1.09
CA ALA A 8 -8.67 -40.50 -0.06
C ALA A 8 -9.56 -41.46 0.73
N LYS A 9 -9.56 -41.33 2.07
CA LYS A 9 -10.42 -42.10 2.97
C LYS A 9 -10.35 -43.64 2.79
N GLY A 10 -9.19 -44.18 2.44
CA GLY A 10 -9.00 -45.63 2.27
C GLY A 10 -9.22 -46.15 0.86
N GLU A 11 -9.67 -45.30 -0.08
CA GLU A 11 -9.94 -45.69 -1.46
C GLU A 11 -9.00 -45.01 -2.44
N LEU A 12 -8.62 -45.72 -3.50
CA LEU A 12 -7.85 -45.19 -4.62
C LEU A 12 -8.79 -44.98 -5.81
N GLN A 13 -8.98 -43.73 -6.23
CA GLN A 13 -9.90 -43.37 -7.32
C GLN A 13 -9.13 -42.81 -8.51
N ALA A 14 -9.48 -43.25 -9.72
CA ALA A 14 -8.87 -42.75 -10.95
C ALA A 14 -9.55 -41.46 -11.39
N GLU A 15 -8.76 -40.41 -11.59
CA GLU A 15 -9.23 -39.07 -11.96
C GLU A 15 -8.40 -38.53 -13.13
N SER A 16 -8.92 -37.51 -13.82
CA SER A 16 -8.15 -36.77 -14.82
C SER A 16 -7.73 -35.43 -14.24
N ALA A 17 -6.44 -35.15 -14.25
CA ALA A 17 -5.89 -33.87 -13.80
C ALA A 17 -5.06 -33.21 -14.91
N GLN A 18 -5.00 -31.88 -14.87
CA GLN A 18 -3.96 -31.15 -15.58
C GLN A 18 -2.65 -31.28 -14.80
N VAL A 19 -1.54 -31.37 -15.53
CA VAL A 19 -0.20 -31.46 -14.97
C VAL A 19 0.60 -30.32 -15.58
N VAL A 20 1.44 -29.66 -14.78
CA VAL A 20 2.36 -28.64 -15.28
C VAL A 20 3.23 -29.25 -16.39
N ALA A 21 3.32 -28.56 -17.52
CA ALA A 21 4.24 -28.91 -18.57
C ALA A 21 5.59 -28.23 -18.34
N GLU A 22 6.67 -29.01 -18.37
CA GLU A 22 8.03 -28.49 -18.56
C GLU A 22 8.27 -28.30 -20.05
N PHE A 23 8.63 -27.08 -20.43
CA PHE A 23 8.87 -26.73 -21.83
C PHE A 23 10.31 -26.23 -22.00
N PRO A 24 11.19 -27.00 -22.67
CA PRO A 24 12.54 -26.55 -22.98
C PRO A 24 12.49 -25.55 -24.14
N LEU A 25 13.08 -24.38 -23.94
CA LEU A 25 13.21 -23.31 -24.91
C LEU A 25 14.69 -23.06 -25.20
N SER A 26 15.18 -23.54 -26.34
CA SER A 26 16.54 -23.29 -26.84
C SER A 26 16.65 -21.84 -27.32
N LEU A 27 17.58 -21.09 -26.74
CA LEU A 27 17.78 -19.67 -27.00
C LEU A 27 19.04 -19.44 -27.84
N THR A 28 18.85 -18.94 -29.05
CA THR A 28 19.89 -18.49 -29.97
C THR A 28 19.90 -16.97 -30.02
N VAL A 29 21.06 -16.35 -29.78
CA VAL A 29 21.25 -14.89 -29.83
C VAL A 29 22.41 -14.58 -30.78
N ASN A 30 22.18 -13.68 -31.74
CA ASN A 30 23.18 -13.31 -32.77
C ASN A 30 23.81 -14.54 -33.46
N GLY A 31 23.00 -15.59 -33.69
CA GLY A 31 23.42 -16.83 -34.34
C GLY A 31 24.17 -17.83 -33.45
N ARG A 32 24.36 -17.54 -32.15
CA ARG A 32 25.00 -18.43 -31.17
C ARG A 32 23.96 -18.98 -30.20
N GLU A 33 23.91 -20.29 -30.00
CA GLU A 33 23.12 -20.88 -28.92
C GLU A 33 23.76 -20.55 -27.56
N ILE A 34 23.01 -19.90 -26.68
CA ILE A 34 23.53 -19.42 -25.39
C ILE A 34 22.99 -20.20 -24.21
N ALA A 35 21.75 -20.69 -24.27
CA ALA A 35 21.08 -21.35 -23.15
C ALA A 35 19.88 -22.18 -23.64
N THR A 36 19.45 -23.13 -22.82
CA THR A 36 18.11 -23.74 -22.91
C THR A 36 17.38 -23.46 -21.60
N LEU A 37 16.25 -22.74 -21.68
CA LEU A 37 15.43 -22.39 -20.52
C LEU A 37 14.31 -23.42 -20.37
N VAL A 38 14.19 -24.06 -19.21
CA VAL A 38 13.02 -24.90 -18.90
C VAL A 38 11.97 -24.05 -18.22
N ALA A 39 10.82 -23.87 -18.85
CA ALA A 39 9.81 -22.91 -18.43
C ALA A 39 8.37 -23.41 -18.70
N SER A 40 7.38 -22.61 -18.31
CA SER A 40 5.98 -22.84 -18.69
C SER A 40 5.68 -22.34 -20.11
N PRO A 41 4.88 -23.05 -20.93
CA PRO A 41 4.72 -22.80 -22.37
C PRO A 41 3.73 -21.67 -22.70
N HIS A 42 3.85 -20.53 -22.02
CA HIS A 42 3.07 -19.32 -22.30
C HIS A 42 3.98 -18.10 -22.29
N GLU A 43 3.57 -17.02 -22.96
CA GLU A 43 4.23 -15.71 -22.90
C GLU A 43 5.77 -15.75 -23.03
N LEU A 44 6.29 -16.66 -23.86
CA LEU A 44 7.72 -16.94 -23.93
C LEU A 44 8.55 -15.73 -24.39
N ASN A 45 7.92 -14.79 -25.11
CA ASN A 45 8.54 -13.52 -25.48
C ASN A 45 9.00 -12.72 -24.24
N TYR A 46 8.17 -12.68 -23.18
CA TYR A 46 8.53 -11.98 -21.94
C TYR A 46 9.65 -12.71 -21.20
N LEU A 47 9.62 -14.05 -21.18
CA LEU A 47 10.71 -14.84 -20.60
C LEU A 47 12.05 -14.54 -21.29
N VAL A 48 12.08 -14.58 -22.62
CA VAL A 48 13.30 -14.35 -23.40
C VAL A 48 13.80 -12.92 -23.23
N ALA A 49 12.93 -11.92 -23.40
CA ALA A 49 13.31 -10.52 -23.27
C ALA A 49 13.88 -10.20 -21.88
N GLY A 50 13.26 -10.70 -20.83
CA GLY A 50 13.72 -10.45 -19.47
C GLY A 50 14.94 -11.25 -19.06
N PHE A 51 15.11 -12.47 -19.59
CA PHE A 51 16.37 -13.19 -19.45
C PHE A 51 17.52 -12.36 -20.03
N LEU A 52 17.39 -11.86 -21.27
CA LEU A 52 18.41 -11.01 -21.89
C LEU A 52 18.69 -9.75 -21.07
N ARG A 53 17.63 -9.10 -20.56
CA ARG A 53 17.74 -7.91 -19.71
C ARG A 53 18.55 -8.17 -18.45
N LEU A 54 18.21 -9.23 -17.73
CA LEU A 54 18.83 -9.57 -16.45
C LEU A 54 20.22 -10.19 -16.60
N GLN A 55 20.57 -10.69 -17.79
CA GLN A 55 21.93 -11.08 -18.15
C GLN A 55 22.78 -9.89 -18.64
N GLY A 56 22.20 -8.70 -18.79
CA GLY A 56 22.89 -7.51 -19.26
C GLY A 56 23.18 -7.49 -20.77
N PHE A 57 22.46 -8.28 -21.56
CA PHE A 57 22.58 -8.27 -23.03
C PHE A 57 21.75 -7.14 -23.67
N VAL A 58 20.75 -6.63 -22.96
CA VAL A 58 19.90 -5.51 -23.41
C VAL A 58 19.57 -4.61 -22.22
N ASP A 59 19.49 -3.31 -22.46
CA ASP A 59 19.05 -2.33 -21.47
C ASP A 59 17.69 -1.72 -21.84
N SER A 60 17.44 -1.59 -23.15
CA SER A 60 16.23 -0.99 -23.73
C SER A 60 15.58 -1.92 -24.76
N PRO A 61 14.28 -1.75 -25.07
CA PRO A 61 13.62 -2.50 -26.14
C PRO A 61 14.28 -2.31 -27.50
N ASP A 62 14.86 -1.12 -27.73
CA ASP A 62 15.54 -0.77 -28.97
C ASP A 62 16.82 -1.57 -29.20
N ASP A 63 17.36 -2.22 -28.17
CA ASP A 63 18.52 -3.11 -28.29
C ASP A 63 18.15 -4.43 -28.95
N ILE A 64 16.86 -4.75 -29.07
CA ILE A 64 16.34 -5.97 -29.68
C ILE A 64 15.92 -5.68 -31.13
N GLU A 65 16.73 -6.10 -32.10
CA GLU A 65 16.44 -5.96 -33.53
C GLU A 65 15.44 -7.03 -34.02
N LEU A 66 15.46 -8.21 -33.41
CA LEU A 66 14.56 -9.32 -33.73
C LEU A 66 14.31 -10.15 -32.48
N LEU A 67 13.05 -10.47 -32.19
CA LEU A 67 12.66 -11.46 -31.20
C LEU A 67 11.63 -12.41 -31.83
N ALA A 68 12.08 -13.59 -32.24
CA ALA A 68 11.23 -14.62 -32.82
C ALA A 68 11.18 -15.84 -31.91
N VAL A 69 10.00 -16.19 -31.42
CA VAL A 69 9.79 -17.37 -30.58
C VAL A 69 8.84 -18.34 -31.27
N CYS A 70 9.27 -19.59 -31.38
CA CYS A 70 8.47 -20.68 -31.91
C CYS A 70 8.08 -21.65 -30.79
N ASN A 71 6.79 -21.64 -30.44
CA ASN A 71 6.22 -22.50 -29.42
C ASN A 71 6.17 -23.98 -29.84
N ASP A 72 6.11 -24.27 -31.14
CA ASP A 72 6.00 -25.66 -31.63
C ASP A 72 7.34 -26.40 -31.52
N PHE A 73 8.44 -25.70 -31.77
CA PHE A 73 9.80 -26.28 -31.78
C PHE A 73 10.61 -25.96 -30.51
N GLY A 74 10.08 -25.16 -29.59
CA GLY A 74 10.81 -24.76 -28.39
C GLY A 74 12.09 -24.00 -28.72
N ALA A 75 12.01 -23.07 -29.69
CA ALA A 75 13.16 -22.30 -30.13
C ALA A 75 12.88 -20.80 -30.08
N ALA A 76 13.83 -20.04 -29.54
CA ALA A 76 13.85 -18.59 -29.57
C ALA A 76 15.10 -18.12 -30.33
N ASN A 77 14.89 -17.27 -31.33
CA ASN A 77 15.96 -16.69 -32.13
C ASN A 77 15.89 -15.17 -32.00
N VAL A 78 16.97 -14.58 -31.46
CA VAL A 78 17.04 -13.17 -31.11
C VAL A 78 18.22 -12.52 -31.82
N ARG A 79 18.02 -11.30 -32.31
CA ARG A 79 19.11 -10.41 -32.70
C ARG A 79 19.11 -9.20 -31.78
N VAL A 80 20.27 -8.93 -31.19
CA VAL A 80 20.49 -7.78 -30.32
C VAL A 80 21.62 -6.91 -30.85
N LYS A 81 21.58 -5.62 -30.55
CA LYS A 81 22.66 -4.68 -30.88
C LYS A 81 23.93 -5.06 -30.12
N GLY A 82 25.07 -5.01 -30.82
CA GLY A 82 26.39 -5.31 -30.24
C GLY A 82 26.78 -6.79 -30.28
N GLU A 83 27.93 -7.10 -29.70
CA GLU A 83 28.51 -8.46 -29.67
C GLU A 83 28.28 -9.13 -28.32
N LEU A 84 28.00 -10.44 -28.35
CA LEU A 84 27.94 -11.25 -27.15
C LEU A 84 29.35 -11.50 -26.59
N PRO A 85 29.53 -11.57 -25.26
CA PRO A 85 30.80 -11.94 -24.66
C PRO A 85 31.38 -13.24 -25.26
N GLU A 86 32.70 -13.29 -25.45
CA GLU A 86 33.36 -14.48 -26.02
C GLU A 86 33.20 -15.71 -25.12
N ARG A 87 33.23 -15.53 -23.78
CA ARG A 87 33.00 -16.58 -22.78
C ARG A 87 31.66 -16.39 -22.06
N LEU A 88 30.70 -17.24 -22.42
CA LEU A 88 29.46 -17.46 -21.68
C LEU A 88 29.60 -18.76 -20.88
N LYS A 89 30.19 -18.71 -19.68
CA LYS A 89 30.19 -19.86 -18.77
C LYS A 89 29.04 -19.69 -17.78
N PRO A 90 28.02 -20.56 -17.80
CA PRO A 90 26.93 -20.47 -16.84
C PRO A 90 27.44 -20.78 -15.43
N PHE A 91 27.13 -19.90 -14.47
CA PHE A 91 27.27 -20.18 -13.06
C PHE A 91 26.08 -21.02 -12.60
N LEU A 92 26.34 -22.23 -12.12
CA LEU A 92 25.31 -23.09 -11.56
C LEU A 92 24.89 -22.54 -10.19
N THR A 93 23.64 -22.09 -10.08
CA THR A 93 23.07 -21.63 -8.81
C THR A 93 22.52 -22.83 -8.00
N SER A 94 22.62 -22.77 -6.67
CA SER A 94 22.33 -23.90 -5.75
C SER A 94 20.85 -24.28 -5.60
N GLY A 95 19.96 -23.73 -6.43
CA GLY A 95 18.54 -24.04 -6.39
C GLY A 95 18.24 -25.40 -7.04
N CYS A 96 17.22 -26.13 -6.54
CA CYS A 96 16.71 -27.39 -7.11
C CYS A 96 16.04 -27.25 -8.50
N GLY A 97 16.63 -26.50 -9.42
CA GLY A 97 16.12 -26.19 -10.75
C GLY A 97 16.96 -25.08 -11.37
N THR A 98 18.13 -25.46 -11.86
CA THR A 98 18.88 -24.92 -13.01
C THR A 98 18.60 -23.46 -13.44
N GLY A 99 18.67 -22.50 -12.51
CA GLY A 99 18.71 -21.09 -12.89
C GLY A 99 20.02 -20.84 -13.65
N ILE A 100 19.92 -20.39 -14.91
CA ILE A 100 21.10 -20.06 -15.71
C ILE A 100 21.42 -18.59 -15.49
N THR A 101 22.59 -18.30 -14.94
CA THR A 101 23.16 -16.95 -14.91
C THR A 101 24.58 -16.98 -15.47
N PHE A 102 24.94 -16.00 -16.28
CA PHE A 102 26.29 -15.83 -16.84
C PHE A 102 27.12 -14.83 -16.05
N SER A 103 26.50 -14.11 -15.12
CA SER A 103 27.14 -13.17 -14.21
C SER A 103 27.05 -13.68 -12.76
N THR A 104 28.08 -13.37 -11.97
CA THR A 104 28.06 -13.58 -10.52
C THR A 104 26.98 -12.67 -9.93
N PRO A 105 26.02 -13.19 -9.15
CA PRO A 105 25.09 -12.36 -8.40
C PRO A 105 25.85 -11.40 -7.49
N GLN A 106 25.80 -10.11 -7.79
CA GLN A 106 26.45 -9.06 -7.00
C GLN A 106 25.41 -8.09 -6.46
N ALA A 107 25.72 -7.52 -5.29
CA ALA A 107 24.92 -6.45 -4.73
C ALA A 107 24.99 -5.23 -5.64
N THR A 108 23.82 -4.71 -6.01
CA THR A 108 23.68 -3.45 -6.72
C THR A 108 22.90 -2.54 -5.78
N GLU A 109 23.46 -1.39 -5.42
CA GLU A 109 22.82 -0.49 -4.46
C GLU A 109 21.48 0.02 -5.02
N VAL A 110 20.40 -0.25 -4.31
CA VAL A 110 19.05 0.22 -4.64
C VAL A 110 18.74 1.44 -3.79
N ILE A 111 18.86 2.60 -4.41
CA ILE A 111 18.46 3.88 -3.81
C ILE A 111 17.00 4.13 -4.14
N SER A 112 16.15 4.13 -3.11
CA SER A 112 14.75 4.51 -3.25
C SER A 112 14.27 5.24 -2.00
N ALA A 113 13.54 6.33 -2.21
CA ALA A 113 12.83 7.05 -1.16
C ALA A 113 11.44 6.45 -0.86
N LYS A 114 10.99 5.45 -1.63
CA LYS A 114 9.71 4.79 -1.42
C LYS A 114 9.80 3.84 -0.22
N SER A 115 8.77 3.90 0.61
CA SER A 115 8.58 3.05 1.79
C SER A 115 7.17 2.48 1.77
N TYR A 116 6.99 1.30 2.36
CA TYR A 116 5.74 0.55 2.27
C TYR A 116 5.25 0.13 3.65
N THR A 117 3.92 0.14 3.81
CA THR A 117 3.26 -0.36 5.02
C THR A 117 3.08 -1.88 4.97
N PRO A 118 3.04 -2.58 6.13
CA PRO A 118 2.66 -3.98 6.19
C PRO A 118 1.36 -4.30 5.44
N GLU A 119 0.35 -3.44 5.54
CA GLU A 119 -0.96 -3.58 4.92
C GLU A 119 -0.88 -3.60 3.39
N GLN A 120 -0.05 -2.76 2.80
CA GLN A 120 0.19 -2.75 1.35
C GLN A 120 0.84 -4.05 0.88
N ILE A 121 1.80 -4.58 1.65
CA ILE A 121 2.46 -5.85 1.34
C ILE A 121 1.47 -7.02 1.44
N PHE A 122 0.63 -7.05 2.49
CA PHE A 122 -0.42 -8.06 2.63
C PHE A 122 -1.42 -8.01 1.48
N THR A 123 -1.86 -6.80 1.11
CA THR A 123 -2.80 -6.59 0.00
C THR A 123 -2.24 -7.13 -1.31
N LEU A 124 -1.00 -6.82 -1.65
CA LEU A 124 -0.35 -7.33 -2.86
C LEU A 124 -0.22 -8.86 -2.85
N MET A 125 0.12 -9.46 -1.71
CA MET A 125 0.21 -10.91 -1.60
C MET A 125 -1.15 -11.59 -1.74
N ASP A 126 -2.21 -11.02 -1.16
CA ASP A 126 -3.56 -11.54 -1.28
C ASP A 126 -4.08 -11.43 -2.72
N GLU A 127 -3.76 -10.35 -3.42
CA GLU A 127 -4.03 -10.22 -4.85
C GLU A 127 -3.29 -11.28 -5.68
N LEU A 128 -2.01 -11.52 -5.39
CA LEU A 128 -1.22 -12.57 -6.05
C LEU A 128 -1.83 -13.94 -5.81
N ALA A 129 -2.22 -14.24 -4.57
CA ALA A 129 -2.87 -15.50 -4.21
C ALA A 129 -4.19 -15.70 -4.96
N LYS A 130 -5.04 -14.66 -5.04
CA LYS A 130 -6.30 -14.70 -5.81
C LYS A 130 -6.07 -14.90 -7.30
N ARG A 131 -5.02 -14.30 -7.87
CA ARG A 131 -4.64 -14.53 -9.28
C ARG A 131 -4.20 -15.97 -9.48
N ALA A 132 -3.26 -16.45 -8.67
CA ALA A 132 -2.74 -17.82 -8.75
C ALA A 132 -3.81 -18.89 -8.52
N ASP A 133 -4.79 -18.62 -7.66
CA ASP A 133 -5.91 -19.53 -7.41
C ASP A 133 -6.83 -19.70 -8.62
N ARG A 134 -6.98 -18.68 -9.47
CA ARG A 134 -7.74 -18.78 -10.73
C ARG A 134 -7.03 -19.67 -11.76
N TYR A 135 -5.70 -19.78 -11.70
CA TYR A 135 -4.88 -20.60 -12.58
C TYR A 135 -4.49 -21.95 -11.97
N ARG A 136 -4.90 -22.22 -10.72
CA ARG A 136 -4.59 -23.41 -9.90
C ARG A 136 -5.04 -24.74 -10.52
N SER A 137 -5.70 -24.71 -11.67
CA SER A 137 -5.90 -25.91 -12.49
C SER A 137 -4.58 -26.61 -12.81
N HIS A 138 -3.42 -25.92 -12.75
CA HIS A 138 -2.12 -26.49 -13.10
C HIS A 138 -1.26 -26.99 -11.92
N GLY A 139 -1.62 -26.74 -10.65
CA GLY A 139 -0.96 -27.33 -9.47
C GLY A 139 0.56 -27.54 -9.55
N GLY A 140 1.38 -26.48 -9.41
CA GLY A 140 2.84 -26.65 -9.33
C GLY A 140 3.70 -25.50 -9.88
N ILE A 141 3.11 -24.35 -10.20
CA ILE A 141 3.83 -23.18 -10.70
C ILE A 141 4.08 -22.16 -9.59
N HIS A 142 5.25 -21.54 -9.63
CA HIS A 142 5.56 -20.35 -8.87
C HIS A 142 4.84 -19.14 -9.47
N ALA A 143 4.57 -18.15 -8.64
CA ALA A 143 3.94 -16.91 -9.04
C ALA A 143 4.67 -15.75 -8.36
N ALA A 144 4.84 -14.66 -9.08
CA ALA A 144 5.40 -13.41 -8.58
C ALA A 144 4.63 -12.22 -9.16
N ALA A 145 4.62 -11.12 -8.44
CA ALA A 145 4.04 -9.87 -8.91
C ALA A 145 4.82 -8.68 -8.37
N VAL A 146 4.78 -7.59 -9.13
CA VAL A 146 5.37 -6.31 -8.75
C VAL A 146 4.26 -5.27 -8.62
N GLY A 147 4.33 -4.45 -7.57
CA GLY A 147 3.35 -3.39 -7.29
C GLY A 147 3.98 -2.11 -6.75
N ASP A 148 3.22 -1.01 -6.85
CA ASP A 148 3.60 0.33 -6.38
C ASP A 148 3.05 0.66 -4.99
N GLY A 149 2.46 -0.33 -4.30
CA GLY A 149 1.83 -0.19 -2.98
C GLY A 149 0.36 0.19 -3.03
N GLU A 150 -0.16 0.63 -4.17
CA GLU A 150 -1.61 0.87 -4.36
C GLU A 150 -2.23 -0.16 -5.29
N ARG A 151 -1.49 -0.59 -6.30
CA ARG A 151 -1.93 -1.56 -7.30
C ARG A 151 -0.81 -2.50 -7.71
N MET A 152 -1.21 -3.69 -8.14
CA MET A 152 -0.35 -4.63 -8.84
C MET A 152 -0.11 -4.15 -10.28
N LEU A 153 1.16 -3.94 -10.63
CA LEU A 153 1.58 -3.49 -11.96
C LEU A 153 1.69 -4.69 -12.91
N LEU A 154 2.46 -5.70 -12.51
CA LEU A 154 2.80 -6.88 -13.32
C LEU A 154 2.67 -8.16 -12.48
N CYS A 155 2.38 -9.27 -13.13
CA CYS A 155 2.26 -10.58 -12.49
C CYS A 155 2.67 -11.66 -13.49
N ALA A 156 3.47 -12.62 -13.03
CA ALA A 156 3.92 -13.74 -13.85
C ALA A 156 3.87 -15.05 -13.08
N GLU A 157 3.66 -16.14 -13.81
CA GLU A 157 3.71 -17.49 -13.31
C GLU A 157 4.71 -18.31 -14.12
N ASP A 158 5.35 -19.29 -13.50
CA ASP A 158 6.22 -20.23 -14.18
C ASP A 158 6.54 -21.42 -13.28
N ILE A 159 6.92 -22.57 -13.85
CA ILE A 159 7.45 -23.69 -13.07
C ILE A 159 8.74 -23.31 -12.32
N GLY A 160 9.55 -22.41 -12.89
CA GLY A 160 10.75 -21.87 -12.26
C GLY A 160 10.49 -20.54 -11.57
N ARG A 161 10.78 -20.42 -10.27
CA ARG A 161 10.68 -19.12 -9.57
C ARG A 161 11.55 -18.03 -10.22
N HIS A 162 12.72 -18.37 -10.75
CA HIS A 162 13.61 -17.40 -11.41
C HIS A 162 12.99 -16.88 -12.71
N ASN A 163 12.34 -17.76 -13.47
CA ASN A 163 11.62 -17.41 -14.69
C ASN A 163 10.45 -16.47 -14.43
N THR A 164 9.82 -16.51 -13.24
CA THR A 164 8.76 -15.54 -12.91
C THR A 164 9.30 -14.11 -12.91
N LEU A 165 10.51 -13.90 -12.41
CA LEU A 165 11.14 -12.58 -12.36
C LEU A 165 11.70 -12.18 -13.73
N ASP A 166 12.21 -13.15 -14.51
CA ASP A 166 12.59 -12.93 -15.91
C ASP A 166 11.38 -12.47 -16.73
N ARG A 167 10.21 -13.13 -16.59
CA ARG A 167 8.98 -12.69 -17.27
C ARG A 167 8.56 -11.28 -16.87
N ILE A 168 8.59 -10.96 -15.59
CA ILE A 168 8.28 -9.60 -15.10
C ILE A 168 9.25 -8.57 -15.71
N ALA A 169 10.55 -8.88 -15.74
CA ALA A 169 11.55 -8.00 -16.34
C ALA A 169 11.32 -7.78 -17.83
N GLY A 170 11.00 -8.85 -18.58
CA GLY A 170 10.76 -8.75 -20.01
C GLY A 170 9.45 -8.07 -20.37
N GLU A 171 8.40 -8.32 -19.60
CA GLU A 171 7.13 -7.61 -19.75
C GLU A 171 7.30 -6.12 -19.44
N ALA A 172 8.01 -5.79 -18.35
CA ALA A 172 8.33 -4.41 -18.00
C ALA A 172 9.14 -3.71 -19.10
N LEU A 173 10.18 -4.38 -19.62
CA LEU A 173 11.00 -3.88 -20.72
C LEU A 173 10.13 -3.56 -21.94
N LEU A 174 9.39 -4.55 -22.45
CA LEU A 174 8.61 -4.40 -23.68
C LEU A 174 7.43 -3.43 -23.54
N LYS A 175 6.92 -3.21 -22.33
CA LYS A 175 5.82 -2.25 -22.06
C LYS A 175 6.31 -0.88 -21.58
N GLY A 176 7.61 -0.69 -21.38
CA GLY A 176 8.18 0.57 -20.85
C GLY A 176 7.74 0.88 -19.42
N ILE A 177 7.58 -0.14 -18.57
CA ILE A 177 7.18 0.02 -17.16
C ILE A 177 8.44 0.10 -16.30
N ASP A 178 8.61 1.19 -15.57
CA ASP A 178 9.69 1.34 -14.59
C ASP A 178 9.35 0.59 -13.29
N LEU A 179 10.27 -0.27 -12.85
CA LEU A 179 10.15 -1.06 -11.64
C LEU A 179 10.94 -0.46 -10.46
N ALA A 180 11.62 0.67 -10.65
CA ALA A 180 12.40 1.31 -9.60
C ALA A 180 11.53 1.70 -8.40
N GLY A 181 11.98 1.30 -7.21
CA GLY A 181 11.32 1.56 -5.94
C GLY A 181 10.03 0.77 -5.72
N THR A 182 9.71 -0.24 -6.54
CA THR A 182 8.50 -1.07 -6.37
C THR A 182 8.69 -2.19 -5.33
N VAL A 183 7.60 -2.92 -5.06
CA VAL A 183 7.57 -4.12 -4.20
C VAL A 183 7.40 -5.38 -5.05
N LEU A 184 8.26 -6.38 -4.85
CA LEU A 184 8.10 -7.74 -5.37
C LEU A 184 7.45 -8.64 -4.32
N VAL A 185 6.31 -9.27 -4.64
CA VAL A 185 5.72 -10.37 -3.88
C VAL A 185 5.88 -11.69 -4.63
N THR A 186 6.25 -12.78 -3.94
CA THR A 186 6.43 -14.09 -4.58
C THR A 186 6.05 -15.28 -3.69
N THR A 187 5.61 -16.36 -4.34
CA THR A 187 5.26 -17.62 -3.67
C THR A 187 6.47 -18.53 -3.41
N GLY A 188 7.61 -18.28 -4.06
CA GLY A 188 8.83 -19.09 -3.97
C GLY A 188 9.86 -18.58 -2.95
N ARG A 189 10.89 -19.39 -2.67
CA ARG A 189 12.02 -19.01 -1.80
C ARG A 189 12.85 -17.89 -2.42
N ILE A 190 13.39 -17.00 -1.59
CA ILE A 190 14.31 -15.95 -2.06
C ILE A 190 15.73 -16.49 -1.99
N SER A 191 16.28 -16.87 -3.14
CA SER A 191 17.70 -17.18 -3.33
C SER A 191 18.50 -15.92 -3.65
N THR A 192 19.83 -16.01 -3.60
CA THR A 192 20.74 -14.94 -4.02
C THR A 192 20.46 -14.47 -5.45
N GLU A 193 20.09 -15.40 -6.35
CA GLU A 193 19.72 -15.08 -7.73
C GLU A 193 18.43 -14.25 -7.81
N MET A 194 17.39 -14.62 -7.06
CA MET A 194 16.14 -13.85 -7.00
C MET A 194 16.39 -12.43 -6.48
N ALA A 195 17.22 -12.31 -5.42
CA ALA A 195 17.55 -11.03 -4.82
C ALA A 195 18.39 -10.16 -5.76
N ALA A 196 19.38 -10.73 -6.46
CA ALA A 196 20.20 -9.99 -7.43
C ALA A 196 19.38 -9.49 -8.62
N LYS A 197 18.49 -10.34 -9.17
CA LYS A 197 17.57 -9.94 -10.25
C LYS A 197 16.65 -8.79 -9.80
N ALA A 198 16.13 -8.85 -8.59
CA ALA A 198 15.31 -7.76 -8.03
C ALA A 198 16.12 -6.46 -7.86
N ALA A 199 17.38 -6.55 -7.42
CA ALA A 199 18.28 -5.40 -7.30
C ALA A 199 18.55 -4.73 -8.66
N LEU A 200 18.82 -5.52 -9.71
CA LEU A 200 19.02 -5.02 -11.08
C LEU A 200 17.79 -4.30 -11.65
N LEU A 201 16.59 -4.65 -11.17
CA LEU A 201 15.33 -4.00 -11.55
C LEU A 201 15.00 -2.78 -10.69
N GLY A 202 15.85 -2.42 -9.72
CA GLY A 202 15.62 -1.31 -8.80
C GLY A 202 14.50 -1.57 -7.79
N ILE A 203 14.08 -2.83 -7.59
CA ILE A 203 13.03 -3.20 -6.64
C ILE A 203 13.57 -3.01 -5.22
N CYS A 204 12.86 -2.24 -4.40
CA CYS A 204 13.35 -1.84 -3.08
C CYS A 204 12.82 -2.70 -1.92
N LEU A 205 11.80 -3.54 -2.17
CA LEU A 205 11.25 -4.49 -1.20
C LEU A 205 10.92 -5.83 -1.85
N ILE A 206 11.34 -6.93 -1.24
CA ILE A 206 11.01 -8.30 -1.63
C ILE A 206 10.25 -8.97 -0.49
N ALA A 207 9.07 -9.49 -0.78
CA ALA A 207 8.23 -10.22 0.17
C ALA A 207 7.91 -11.63 -0.36
N SER A 208 8.20 -12.65 0.45
CA SER A 208 7.98 -14.05 0.10
C SER A 208 7.05 -14.75 1.07
N ARG A 209 6.23 -15.66 0.53
CA ARG A 209 5.44 -16.64 1.30
C ARG A 209 6.30 -17.66 2.05
N THR A 210 7.59 -17.74 1.74
CA THR A 210 8.52 -18.77 2.23
C THR A 210 9.84 -18.13 2.71
N SER A 211 10.88 -18.94 2.92
CA SER A 211 12.14 -18.51 3.51
C SER A 211 13.10 -17.87 2.50
N PRO A 212 13.85 -16.84 2.89
CA PRO A 212 15.08 -16.46 2.21
C PRO A 212 16.25 -17.38 2.58
N THR A 213 17.32 -17.37 1.76
CA THR A 213 18.62 -17.98 2.10
C THR A 213 19.55 -16.97 2.76
N ASP A 214 20.52 -17.43 3.53
CA ASP A 214 21.56 -16.60 4.18
C ASP A 214 22.27 -15.65 3.21
N MET A 215 22.70 -16.15 2.06
CA MET A 215 23.34 -15.33 1.02
C MET A 215 22.39 -14.31 0.39
N ALA A 216 21.08 -14.58 0.37
CA ALA A 216 20.09 -13.62 -0.14
C ALA A 216 19.86 -12.50 0.86
N ILE A 217 19.84 -12.82 2.17
CA ILE A 217 19.76 -11.81 3.24
C ILE A 217 20.94 -10.86 3.13
N LYS A 218 22.17 -11.39 3.04
CA LYS A 218 23.38 -10.57 2.89
C LYS A 218 23.32 -9.69 1.64
N LEU A 219 22.90 -10.24 0.50
CA LEU A 219 22.77 -9.45 -0.73
C LEU A 219 21.76 -8.30 -0.57
N CYS A 220 20.62 -8.56 0.07
CA CYS A 220 19.62 -7.52 0.34
C CYS A 220 20.12 -6.46 1.33
N GLU A 221 20.89 -6.85 2.36
CA GLU A 221 21.56 -5.92 3.27
C GLU A 221 22.50 -4.98 2.49
N ASP A 222 23.41 -5.56 1.70
CA ASP A 222 24.39 -4.82 0.90
C ASP A 222 23.73 -3.96 -0.20
N SER A 223 22.58 -4.39 -0.73
CA SER A 223 21.86 -3.70 -1.81
C SER A 223 20.83 -2.67 -1.32
N GLY A 224 20.60 -2.53 -0.01
CA GLY A 224 19.57 -1.61 0.50
C GLY A 224 18.12 -2.10 0.34
N ILE A 225 17.89 -3.39 0.07
CA ILE A 225 16.57 -3.96 -0.21
C ILE A 225 15.92 -4.48 1.08
N THR A 226 14.67 -4.11 1.33
CA THR A 226 13.89 -4.66 2.45
C THR A 226 13.45 -6.08 2.12
N LEU A 227 13.89 -7.07 2.90
CA LEU A 227 13.57 -8.48 2.68
C LEU A 227 12.60 -9.00 3.73
N VAL A 228 11.47 -9.53 3.27
CA VAL A 228 10.41 -10.08 4.09
C VAL A 228 10.17 -11.54 3.67
N GLY A 229 10.08 -12.43 4.65
CA GLY A 229 9.79 -13.86 4.44
C GLY A 229 8.64 -14.35 5.32
N TYR A 230 8.20 -15.57 5.05
CA TYR A 230 7.08 -16.22 5.74
C TYR A 230 5.80 -15.38 5.79
N LEU A 231 5.53 -14.59 4.75
CA LEU A 231 4.37 -13.71 4.69
C LEU A 231 3.09 -14.52 4.50
N ARG A 232 2.28 -14.62 5.57
CA ARG A 232 1.01 -15.36 5.62
C ARG A 232 0.12 -14.83 6.74
N TYR A 233 -1.19 -14.80 6.52
CA TYR A 233 -2.20 -14.59 7.58
C TYR A 233 -1.94 -13.34 8.44
N GLY A 234 -1.66 -12.19 7.82
CA GLY A 234 -1.43 -10.93 8.55
C GLY A 234 -0.13 -10.87 9.36
N ARG A 235 0.83 -11.78 9.12
CA ARG A 235 2.16 -11.73 9.71
C ARG A 235 3.26 -12.02 8.69
N PHE A 236 4.46 -11.54 8.98
CA PHE A 236 5.69 -11.86 8.25
C PHE A 236 6.93 -11.68 9.14
N GLN A 237 8.10 -12.10 8.66
CA GLN A 237 9.39 -11.88 9.30
C GLN A 237 10.25 -10.98 8.42
N VAL A 238 10.90 -9.97 9.01
CA VAL A 238 11.80 -9.05 8.30
C VAL A 238 13.24 -9.51 8.50
N TYR A 239 14.01 -9.58 7.42
CA TYR A 239 15.39 -10.06 7.41
C TYR A 239 16.42 -8.98 7.07
N SER A 240 16.00 -7.87 6.44
CA SER A 240 16.88 -6.74 6.14
C SER A 240 16.07 -5.44 6.09
N HIS A 241 16.73 -4.31 6.42
CA HIS A 241 16.22 -2.94 6.26
C HIS A 241 14.82 -2.66 6.86
N GLN A 242 14.53 -3.22 8.04
CA GLN A 242 13.23 -3.08 8.73
C GLN A 242 12.79 -1.62 8.94
N GLN A 243 13.76 -0.70 9.09
CA GLN A 243 13.53 0.73 9.23
C GLN A 243 12.87 1.39 8.00
N LYS A 244 12.85 0.72 6.84
CA LYS A 244 12.17 1.18 5.62
C LYS A 244 10.69 0.76 5.55
N LEU A 245 10.21 -0.04 6.50
CA LEU A 245 8.78 -0.32 6.63
C LEU A 245 8.09 0.82 7.36
N LEU A 246 7.02 1.34 6.76
CA LEU A 246 6.11 2.26 7.44
C LEU A 246 5.20 1.42 8.33
N MET A 247 5.59 1.21 9.58
CA MET A 247 4.67 0.61 10.54
C MET A 247 3.41 1.46 10.57
N GLY A 248 2.24 0.87 10.31
CA GLY A 248 0.96 1.54 10.50
C GLY A 248 0.97 2.10 11.92
N ASN A 249 1.11 3.41 12.06
CA ASN A 249 1.35 4.04 13.35
C ASN A 249 0.23 3.59 14.29
N GLU A 250 0.59 3.10 15.49
CA GLU A 250 -0.38 2.60 16.47
C GLU A 250 -1.56 3.56 16.62
N LYS A 251 -2.74 2.99 16.88
CA LYS A 251 -3.90 3.79 17.28
C LYS A 251 -3.53 4.73 18.42
N ILE A 252 -3.98 5.98 18.33
CA ILE A 252 -3.81 6.96 19.40
C ILE A 252 -4.69 6.50 20.57
N LYS A 253 -4.07 5.95 21.61
CA LYS A 253 -4.77 5.43 22.80
C LYS A 253 -5.37 6.57 23.62
N GLY A 254 -6.51 6.33 24.25
CA GLY A 254 -7.14 7.28 25.17
C GLY A 254 -7.83 8.47 24.49
N ILE A 255 -8.01 8.43 23.16
CA ILE A 255 -8.67 9.47 22.37
C ILE A 255 -9.66 8.84 21.38
N ALA A 256 -10.91 9.28 21.39
CA ALA A 256 -11.91 8.91 20.39
C ALA A 256 -11.98 9.95 19.26
N GLY A 257 -12.23 9.50 18.04
CA GLY A 257 -12.43 10.37 16.89
C GLY A 257 -13.89 10.79 16.74
N VAL A 258 -14.16 12.07 16.55
CA VAL A 258 -15.51 12.63 16.38
C VAL A 258 -15.57 13.48 15.11
N ILE A 259 -16.44 13.10 14.17
CA ILE A 259 -16.70 13.84 12.92
C ILE A 259 -18.01 14.60 13.07
N LEU A 260 -17.99 15.93 12.90
CA LEU A 260 -19.18 16.78 13.02
C LEU A 260 -19.86 16.95 11.66
N ALA A 261 -21.07 16.41 11.52
CA ALA A 261 -21.86 16.40 10.29
C ALA A 261 -23.26 17.01 10.48
N GLY A 262 -23.31 18.19 11.14
CA GLY A 262 -24.56 18.84 11.60
C GLY A 262 -24.97 20.14 10.91
N GLY A 263 -24.32 20.55 9.82
CA GLY A 263 -24.61 21.83 9.16
C GLY A 263 -25.77 21.76 8.15
N LYS A 264 -26.75 22.68 8.23
CA LYS A 264 -27.85 22.79 7.26
C LYS A 264 -27.40 23.13 5.83
N SER A 265 -26.11 23.37 5.59
CA SER A 265 -25.49 23.60 4.27
C SER A 265 -26.29 24.53 3.35
N THR A 266 -26.94 25.55 3.93
CA THR A 266 -27.91 26.43 3.24
C THR A 266 -27.30 27.21 2.08
N ARG A 267 -25.98 27.50 2.14
CA ARG A 267 -25.22 28.16 1.06
C ARG A 267 -24.82 27.23 -0.09
N MET A 268 -24.82 25.90 0.11
CA MET A 268 -24.41 24.93 -0.92
C MET A 268 -25.59 24.16 -1.55
N GLY A 269 -26.81 24.35 -1.05
CA GLY A 269 -28.04 23.77 -1.61
C GLY A 269 -28.20 22.24 -1.45
N ARG A 270 -27.17 21.53 -0.98
CA ARG A 270 -27.13 20.07 -0.75
C ARG A 270 -26.17 19.72 0.40
N ASN A 271 -26.29 18.51 0.94
CA ASN A 271 -25.42 18.01 2.01
C ASN A 271 -23.96 17.88 1.51
N LYS A 272 -23.09 18.79 1.96
CA LYS A 272 -21.69 18.88 1.54
C LYS A 272 -20.87 17.63 1.86
N ALA A 273 -21.17 17.00 3.00
CA ALA A 273 -20.51 15.78 3.46
C ALA A 273 -20.70 14.61 2.47
N LEU A 274 -21.79 14.65 1.69
CA LEU A 274 -22.15 13.63 0.70
C LEU A 274 -21.69 13.96 -0.72
N LEU A 275 -20.98 15.07 -0.93
CA LEU A 275 -20.47 15.40 -2.25
C LEU A 275 -19.42 14.37 -2.70
N PRO A 276 -19.45 13.93 -3.97
CA PRO A 276 -18.52 12.92 -4.47
C PRO A 276 -17.10 13.49 -4.63
N TYR A 277 -16.13 12.93 -3.95
CA TYR A 277 -14.71 13.21 -4.10
C TYR A 277 -13.99 11.88 -4.42
N ASN A 278 -13.27 11.82 -5.54
CA ASN A 278 -12.65 10.57 -6.04
C ASN A 278 -13.64 9.38 -6.11
N GLY A 279 -14.87 9.65 -6.53
CA GLY A 279 -15.94 8.64 -6.68
C GLY A 279 -16.62 8.21 -5.37
N ARG A 280 -16.36 8.86 -4.23
CA ARG A 280 -16.96 8.53 -2.92
C ARG A 280 -17.40 9.78 -2.15
N PRO A 281 -18.33 9.70 -1.18
CA PRO A 281 -18.69 10.86 -0.35
C PRO A 281 -17.49 11.48 0.37
N LEU A 282 -17.41 12.81 0.43
CA LEU A 282 -16.32 13.56 1.07
C LEU A 282 -16.07 13.12 2.52
N ILE A 283 -17.12 12.87 3.29
CA ILE A 283 -17.01 12.41 4.68
C ILE A 283 -16.32 11.03 4.80
N GLU A 284 -16.33 10.22 3.73
CA GLU A 284 -15.66 8.92 3.74
C GLU A 284 -14.13 9.06 3.77
N SER A 285 -13.56 10.10 3.12
CA SER A 285 -12.11 10.33 3.19
C SER A 285 -11.68 10.69 4.62
N ILE A 286 -12.46 11.54 5.29
CA ILE A 286 -12.27 11.92 6.69
C ILE A 286 -12.37 10.66 7.57
N TYR A 287 -13.44 9.88 7.40
CA TYR A 287 -13.65 8.66 8.17
C TYR A 287 -12.49 7.69 8.02
N ARG A 288 -11.95 7.47 6.80
CA ARG A 288 -10.81 6.57 6.59
C ARG A 288 -9.61 6.99 7.43
N VAL A 289 -9.21 8.26 7.34
CA VAL A 289 -8.08 8.78 8.14
C VAL A 289 -8.34 8.65 9.64
N MET A 290 -9.54 9.02 10.11
CA MET A 290 -9.95 8.90 11.51
C MET A 290 -9.94 7.44 11.98
N SER A 291 -10.44 6.53 11.16
CA SER A 291 -10.51 5.09 11.42
C SER A 291 -9.16 4.40 11.32
N GLU A 292 -8.11 5.09 10.89
CA GLU A 292 -6.72 4.65 11.01
C GLU A 292 -6.07 5.21 12.28
N LEU A 293 -6.41 6.43 12.69
CA LEU A 293 -5.83 7.09 13.86
C LEU A 293 -6.41 6.64 15.20
N PHE A 294 -7.72 6.39 15.27
CA PHE A 294 -8.44 6.13 16.53
C PHE A 294 -9.09 4.74 16.54
N GLU A 295 -9.23 4.13 17.72
CA GLU A 295 -9.95 2.86 17.87
C GLU A 295 -11.46 3.06 17.73
N GLN A 296 -11.97 4.16 18.30
CA GLN A 296 -13.39 4.47 18.34
C GLN A 296 -13.63 5.76 17.58
N VAL A 297 -14.50 5.70 16.57
CA VAL A 297 -14.87 6.84 15.72
C VAL A 297 -16.38 6.98 15.71
N ALA A 298 -16.89 8.21 15.78
CA ALA A 298 -18.30 8.53 15.65
C ALA A 298 -18.56 9.69 14.70
N VAL A 299 -19.77 9.72 14.15
CA VAL A 299 -20.30 10.86 13.39
C VAL A 299 -21.42 11.49 14.21
N VAL A 300 -21.29 12.77 14.53
CA VAL A 300 -22.36 13.55 15.17
C VAL A 300 -23.24 14.14 14.09
N THR A 301 -24.50 13.70 14.03
CA THR A 301 -25.45 14.08 12.98
C THR A 301 -26.90 13.90 13.44
N ASN A 302 -27.79 14.76 12.93
CA ASN A 302 -29.23 14.65 13.14
C ASN A 302 -29.96 13.87 12.02
N SER A 303 -29.22 13.38 11.02
CA SER A 303 -29.72 12.56 9.90
C SER A 303 -28.90 11.29 9.78
N PRO A 304 -28.98 10.35 10.75
CA PRO A 304 -28.14 9.15 10.78
C PRO A 304 -28.28 8.26 9.53
N GLU A 305 -29.45 8.27 8.90
CA GLU A 305 -29.76 7.56 7.66
C GLU A 305 -28.84 7.94 6.49
N ASP A 306 -28.41 9.20 6.41
CA ASP A 306 -27.52 9.70 5.36
C ASP A 306 -26.13 9.08 5.43
N TYR A 307 -25.72 8.56 6.60
CA TYR A 307 -24.36 8.11 6.88
C TYR A 307 -24.26 6.62 7.18
N CYS A 308 -25.32 5.84 6.91
CA CYS A 308 -25.36 4.39 7.14
C CYS A 308 -24.19 3.61 6.51
N PHE A 309 -23.62 4.13 5.41
CA PHE A 309 -22.49 3.52 4.71
C PHE A 309 -21.16 3.61 5.49
N LEU A 310 -21.05 4.48 6.49
CA LEU A 310 -19.86 4.56 7.34
C LEU A 310 -19.93 3.54 8.49
N PRO A 311 -18.92 2.69 8.70
CA PRO A 311 -18.89 1.71 9.80
C PRO A 311 -18.52 2.35 11.15
N CYS A 312 -19.35 3.28 11.61
CA CYS A 312 -19.23 3.95 12.90
C CYS A 312 -20.60 4.27 13.50
N VAL A 313 -20.61 4.61 14.78
CA VAL A 313 -21.83 5.06 15.46
C VAL A 313 -22.22 6.47 15.01
N LYS A 314 -23.53 6.70 14.92
CA LYS A 314 -24.11 8.02 14.61
C LYS A 314 -24.74 8.53 15.89
N ILE A 315 -24.35 9.73 16.31
CA ILE A 315 -24.78 10.34 17.56
C ILE A 315 -25.64 11.54 17.23
N PRO A 316 -26.89 11.62 17.71
CA PRO A 316 -27.71 12.81 17.56
C PRO A 316 -27.17 13.96 18.41
N ASP A 317 -27.38 15.19 17.94
CA ASP A 317 -27.12 16.37 18.74
C ASP A 317 -28.15 16.48 19.87
N ILE A 318 -27.67 16.60 21.12
CA ILE A 318 -28.53 16.76 22.30
C ILE A 318 -29.16 18.16 22.33
N HIS A 319 -28.42 19.18 21.85
CA HIS A 319 -28.82 20.59 21.90
C HIS A 319 -29.02 21.15 20.49
N VAL A 320 -30.03 20.61 19.81
CA VAL A 320 -30.33 20.90 18.39
C VAL A 320 -30.31 22.40 18.08
N GLY A 321 -29.50 22.77 17.08
CA GLY A 321 -29.46 24.12 16.52
C GLY A 321 -28.48 25.08 17.20
N LYS A 322 -27.69 24.60 18.17
CA LYS A 322 -26.64 25.40 18.84
C LYS A 322 -25.24 25.25 18.22
N GLY A 323 -25.18 24.85 16.94
CA GLY A 323 -23.96 24.87 16.12
C GLY A 323 -22.90 23.85 16.54
N SER A 324 -21.63 24.18 16.31
CA SER A 324 -20.50 23.28 16.59
C SER A 324 -20.32 22.97 18.07
N LEU A 325 -20.71 23.88 18.96
CA LEU A 325 -20.64 23.68 20.42
C LEU A 325 -21.47 22.48 20.85
N ALA A 326 -22.67 22.35 20.30
CA ALA A 326 -23.59 21.25 20.55
C ALA A 326 -23.06 19.92 20.00
N GLY A 327 -22.46 19.97 18.80
CA GLY A 327 -21.83 18.79 18.19
C GLY A 327 -20.66 18.24 19.00
N ILE A 328 -19.79 19.11 19.52
CA ILE A 328 -18.65 18.70 20.37
C ILE A 328 -19.15 18.17 21.71
N HIS A 329 -20.16 18.81 22.30
CA HIS A 329 -20.80 18.32 23.52
C HIS A 329 -21.36 16.91 23.34
N ALA A 330 -22.12 16.64 22.27
CA ALA A 330 -22.61 15.30 21.97
C ALA A 330 -21.47 14.27 21.82
N GLY A 331 -20.36 14.67 21.19
CA GLY A 331 -19.13 13.88 21.12
C GLY A 331 -18.52 13.57 22.49
N LEU A 332 -18.42 14.57 23.39
CA LEU A 332 -17.90 14.43 24.74
C LEU A 332 -18.78 13.53 25.63
N VAL A 333 -20.10 13.65 25.50
CA VAL A 333 -21.08 12.82 26.22
C VAL A 333 -20.96 11.36 25.78
N TRP A 334 -20.87 11.11 24.47
CA TRP A 334 -20.73 9.76 23.95
C TRP A 334 -19.36 9.13 24.27
N SER A 335 -18.29 9.93 24.23
CA SER A 335 -16.92 9.43 24.18
C SER A 335 -16.65 8.33 25.22
N PRO A 336 -16.26 7.13 24.78
CA PRO A 336 -15.80 6.07 25.67
C PRO A 336 -14.39 6.33 26.21
N GLU A 337 -13.65 7.24 25.58
CA GLU A 337 -12.28 7.63 25.94
C GLU A 337 -12.26 8.93 26.76
N GLU A 338 -11.14 9.18 27.44
CA GLU A 338 -10.89 10.37 28.26
C GLU A 338 -10.79 11.68 27.45
N ARG A 339 -10.59 11.57 26.12
CA ARG A 339 -10.47 12.71 25.21
C ARG A 339 -11.17 12.40 23.89
N ILE A 340 -11.55 13.47 23.19
CA ILE A 340 -11.99 13.39 21.79
C ILE A 340 -11.10 14.25 20.91
N PHE A 341 -10.81 13.77 19.70
CA PHE A 341 -10.36 14.61 18.59
C PHE A 341 -11.58 14.92 17.71
N VAL A 342 -11.79 16.20 17.45
CA VAL A 342 -12.95 16.71 16.70
C VAL A 342 -12.47 17.17 15.33
N VAL A 343 -13.20 16.75 14.28
CA VAL A 343 -13.03 17.24 12.91
C VAL A 343 -14.36 17.66 12.29
N GLY A 344 -14.40 18.78 11.55
CA GLY A 344 -15.53 19.18 10.72
C GLY A 344 -15.66 18.33 9.44
N CYS A 345 -16.89 18.04 9.00
CA CYS A 345 -17.11 17.31 7.72
C CYS A 345 -16.69 18.08 6.45
N ASP A 346 -16.30 19.35 6.60
CA ASP A 346 -15.79 20.26 5.57
C ASP A 346 -14.25 20.36 5.52
N MET A 347 -13.54 19.60 6.37
CA MET A 347 -12.08 19.54 6.45
C MET A 347 -11.53 18.19 5.95
N PRO A 348 -11.55 17.90 4.62
CA PRO A 348 -11.27 16.56 4.08
C PRO A 348 -9.79 16.16 4.04
N PHE A 349 -8.86 17.12 4.17
CA PHE A 349 -7.43 16.90 3.94
C PHE A 349 -6.64 16.66 5.23
N LEU A 350 -7.12 15.72 6.06
CA LEU A 350 -6.51 15.39 7.34
C LEU A 350 -5.09 14.82 7.20
N GLU A 351 -4.11 15.47 7.82
CA GLU A 351 -2.73 14.98 7.93
C GLU A 351 -2.52 14.21 9.23
N LYS A 352 -2.21 12.91 9.12
CA LYS A 352 -2.05 11.99 10.26
C LYS A 352 -1.03 12.47 11.28
N GLU A 353 0.11 12.98 10.82
CA GLU A 353 1.20 13.43 11.69
C GLU A 353 0.82 14.66 12.51
N LEU A 354 0.04 15.58 11.94
CA LEU A 354 -0.47 16.73 12.66
C LEU A 354 -1.40 16.28 13.80
N VAL A 355 -2.36 15.39 13.51
CA VAL A 355 -3.28 14.87 14.52
C VAL A 355 -2.53 14.14 15.65
N ARG A 356 -1.50 13.36 15.32
CA ARG A 356 -0.63 12.69 16.29
C ARG A 356 0.15 13.67 17.15
N ARG A 357 0.67 14.74 16.57
CA ARG A 357 1.34 15.81 17.32
C ARG A 357 0.38 16.45 18.32
N LEU A 358 -0.83 16.81 17.88
CA LEU A 358 -1.84 17.39 18.77
C LEU A 358 -2.19 16.43 19.91
N ALA A 359 -2.33 15.13 19.61
CA ALA A 359 -2.58 14.10 20.62
C ALA A 359 -1.47 14.03 21.67
N ALA A 360 -0.20 14.03 21.24
CA ALA A 360 0.94 14.04 22.16
C ALA A 360 0.96 15.29 23.06
N LEU A 361 0.58 16.46 22.52
CA LEU A 361 0.52 17.72 23.26
C LEU A 361 -0.69 17.83 24.20
N SER A 362 -1.68 16.94 24.07
CA SER A 362 -2.94 16.96 24.84
C SER A 362 -2.86 16.31 26.22
N VAL A 363 -1.74 15.67 26.54
CA VAL A 363 -1.51 15.05 27.85
C VAL A 363 -1.48 16.15 28.92
N GLY A 364 -2.35 16.02 29.93
CA GLY A 364 -2.48 17.01 31.01
C GLY A 364 -3.34 18.22 30.68
N GLU A 365 -3.66 18.49 29.41
CA GLU A 365 -4.38 19.69 28.99
C GLU A 365 -5.91 19.52 28.95
N ASN A 366 -6.65 20.62 29.15
CA ASN A 366 -8.12 20.63 29.06
C ASN A 366 -8.61 20.58 27.61
N ALA A 367 -7.91 21.30 26.74
CA ALA A 367 -8.08 21.22 25.30
C ALA A 367 -6.76 21.63 24.62
N VAL A 368 -6.54 21.12 23.41
CA VAL A 368 -5.44 21.55 22.53
C VAL A 368 -6.05 22.01 21.22
N VAL A 369 -5.81 23.27 20.88
CA VAL A 369 -6.43 23.93 19.73
C VAL A 369 -5.35 24.55 18.84
N PRO A 370 -5.28 24.19 17.55
CA PRO A 370 -4.38 24.83 16.59
C PRO A 370 -4.77 26.28 16.33
N SER A 371 -3.76 27.12 16.11
CA SER A 371 -3.91 28.45 15.52
C SER A 371 -3.32 28.47 14.12
N THR A 372 -4.09 28.95 13.15
CA THR A 372 -3.66 29.21 11.76
C THR A 372 -3.57 30.72 11.54
N PRO A 373 -3.05 31.18 10.39
CA PRO A 373 -3.16 32.59 10.00
C PRO A 373 -4.61 33.11 9.96
N GLY A 374 -5.60 32.21 9.82
CA GLY A 374 -7.03 32.53 9.81
C GLY A 374 -7.70 32.58 11.19
N GLY A 375 -7.00 32.18 12.26
CA GLY A 375 -7.51 32.17 13.63
C GLY A 375 -7.39 30.81 14.31
N LEU A 376 -8.18 30.58 15.36
CA LEU A 376 -8.23 29.30 16.06
C LEU A 376 -9.09 28.29 15.29
N GLU A 377 -8.70 27.03 15.32
CA GLU A 377 -9.35 25.93 14.62
C GLU A 377 -10.04 24.96 15.61
N PRO A 378 -11.19 25.34 16.19
CA PRO A 378 -11.88 24.53 17.20
C PRO A 378 -12.48 23.23 16.63
N LEU A 379 -12.61 23.13 15.30
CA LEU A 379 -13.09 21.93 14.62
C LEU A 379 -11.93 21.07 14.08
N HIS A 380 -10.72 21.30 14.57
CA HIS A 380 -9.55 20.44 14.36
C HIS A 380 -8.76 20.38 15.68
N ALA A 381 -9.42 19.96 16.75
CA ALA A 381 -8.92 20.14 18.12
C ALA A 381 -9.20 18.93 19.00
N ILE A 382 -8.45 18.84 20.11
CA ILE A 382 -8.61 17.79 21.13
C ILE A 382 -9.22 18.39 22.37
N TYR A 383 -10.23 17.72 22.92
CA TYR A 383 -10.95 18.12 24.13
C TYR A 383 -10.94 16.99 25.16
N ALA A 384 -10.61 17.30 26.42
CA ALA A 384 -10.68 16.34 27.51
C ALA A 384 -12.10 16.20 28.04
N LYS A 385 -12.55 14.99 28.34
CA LYS A 385 -13.91 14.72 28.82
C LYS A 385 -14.27 15.51 30.08
N ARG A 386 -13.28 15.82 30.92
CA ARG A 386 -13.44 16.66 32.12
C ARG A 386 -13.92 18.10 31.86
N VAL A 387 -13.84 18.61 30.62
CA VAL A 387 -14.39 19.93 30.28
C VAL A 387 -15.89 19.90 29.99
N LEU A 388 -16.53 18.72 29.97
CA LEU A 388 -17.96 18.56 29.70
C LEU A 388 -18.87 19.47 30.55
N PRO A 389 -18.67 19.64 31.88
CA PRO A 389 -19.50 20.56 32.67
C PRO A 389 -19.44 22.02 32.19
N LEU A 390 -18.30 22.46 31.64
CA LEU A 390 -18.15 23.81 31.09
C LEU A 390 -18.87 23.95 29.75
N PHE A 391 -18.98 22.86 28.97
CA PHE A 391 -19.84 22.82 27.77
C PHE A 391 -21.33 22.86 28.16
N ASP A 392 -21.74 22.15 29.21
CA ASP A 392 -23.12 22.20 29.73
C ASP A 392 -23.50 23.64 30.14
N GLU A 393 -22.65 24.32 30.90
CA GLU A 393 -22.85 25.73 31.28
C GLU A 393 -22.89 26.67 30.07
N ALA A 394 -21.99 26.48 29.11
CA ALA A 394 -21.93 27.30 27.91
C ALA A 394 -23.20 27.12 27.05
N LEU A 395 -23.72 25.90 26.93
CA LEU A 395 -24.95 25.62 26.21
C LEU A 395 -26.19 26.13 26.93
N ASN A 396 -26.19 26.19 28.27
CA ASN A 396 -27.29 26.74 29.06
C ASN A 396 -27.29 28.28 29.12
N SER A 397 -26.15 28.90 28.83
CA SER A 397 -26.03 30.36 28.65
C SER A 397 -26.19 30.73 27.17
N ASP A 398 -26.41 32.01 26.86
CA ASP A 398 -26.53 32.50 25.47
C ASP A 398 -25.15 32.59 24.76
N LEU A 399 -24.17 31.77 25.19
CA LEU A 399 -22.84 31.68 24.61
C LEU A 399 -22.91 30.96 23.26
N ARG A 400 -22.72 31.71 22.17
CA ARG A 400 -22.91 31.21 20.80
C ARG A 400 -21.62 30.86 20.08
N ARG A 401 -20.46 31.33 20.56
CA ARG A 401 -19.17 31.14 19.87
C ARG A 401 -18.27 30.24 20.68
N ILE A 402 -17.84 29.15 20.05
CA ILE A 402 -16.91 28.18 20.64
C ILE A 402 -15.57 28.81 21.04
N VAL A 403 -15.11 29.82 20.31
CA VAL A 403 -13.84 30.52 20.60
C VAL A 403 -13.85 31.14 21.99
N ASP A 404 -14.98 31.72 22.41
CA ASP A 404 -15.13 32.34 23.74
C ASP A 404 -15.05 31.28 24.86
N LEU A 405 -15.45 30.03 24.57
CA LEU A 405 -15.35 28.92 25.52
C LEU A 405 -13.90 28.42 25.67
N LEU A 406 -13.08 28.51 24.61
CA LEU A 406 -11.70 28.03 24.64
C LEU A 406 -10.85 28.74 25.70
N GLU A 407 -11.06 30.04 25.88
CA GLU A 407 -10.40 30.82 26.93
C GLU A 407 -10.86 30.36 28.32
N ARG A 408 -12.17 30.17 28.53
CA ARG A 408 -12.74 29.71 29.81
C ARG A 408 -12.26 28.32 30.22
N ILE A 409 -12.08 27.40 29.27
CA ILE A 409 -11.61 26.05 29.57
C ILE A 409 -10.09 25.99 29.75
N GLY A 410 -9.36 27.10 29.53
CA GLY A 410 -7.90 27.12 29.58
C GLY A 410 -7.29 26.26 28.48
N ALA A 411 -7.79 26.39 27.24
CA ALA A 411 -7.27 25.65 26.10
C ALA A 411 -5.81 26.03 25.81
N LYS A 412 -4.97 25.02 25.57
CA LYS A 412 -3.62 25.21 25.06
C LYS A 412 -3.67 25.50 23.57
N VAL A 413 -3.26 26.71 23.20
CA VAL A 413 -3.17 27.13 21.80
C VAL A 413 -1.83 26.68 21.23
N ILE A 414 -1.85 25.95 20.10
CA ILE A 414 -0.64 25.59 19.36
C ILE A 414 -0.37 26.67 18.31
N PRO A 415 0.76 27.41 18.40
CA PRO A 415 1.04 28.53 17.51
C PRO A 415 1.17 28.10 16.04
N SER A 416 0.80 28.99 15.12
CA SER A 416 0.89 28.75 13.67
C SER A 416 2.29 28.36 13.19
N ALA A 417 3.34 28.86 13.84
CA ALA A 417 4.72 28.48 13.54
C ALA A 417 5.03 27.00 13.86
N GLU A 418 4.47 26.45 14.95
CA GLU A 418 4.64 25.03 15.29
C GLU A 418 3.81 24.14 14.34
N ILE A 419 2.63 24.61 13.93
CA ILE A 419 1.81 23.93 12.93
C ILE A 419 2.51 23.90 11.56
N ALA A 420 3.05 25.02 11.11
CA ALA A 420 3.74 25.13 9.82
C ALA A 420 4.97 24.22 9.70
N ALA A 421 5.60 23.86 10.82
CA ALA A 421 6.73 22.92 10.83
C ALA A 421 6.30 21.48 10.46
N ILE A 422 5.02 21.15 10.59
CA ILE A 422 4.46 19.81 10.35
C ILE A 422 3.54 19.80 9.12
N SER A 423 2.73 20.84 8.96
CA SER A 423 1.83 21.07 7.83
C SER A 423 2.12 22.45 7.23
N PRO A 424 3.12 22.58 6.34
CA PRO A 424 3.53 23.89 5.81
C PRO A 424 2.43 24.58 4.99
N GLN A 425 1.55 23.80 4.37
CA GLN A 425 0.43 24.30 3.55
C GLN A 425 -0.87 24.46 4.34
N PHE A 426 -0.91 24.08 5.62
CA PHE A 426 -2.12 24.09 6.45
C PHE A 426 -3.29 23.31 5.84
N SER A 427 -2.99 22.26 5.06
CA SER A 427 -3.98 21.49 4.28
C SER A 427 -5.11 20.95 5.16
N SER A 428 -4.78 20.47 6.36
CA SER A 428 -5.73 19.96 7.35
C SER A 428 -6.81 20.97 7.82
N PHE A 429 -6.63 22.26 7.54
CA PHE A 429 -7.52 23.35 7.94
C PHE A 429 -8.29 23.96 6.76
N VAL A 430 -8.09 23.45 5.55
CA VAL A 430 -8.82 23.93 4.36
C VAL A 430 -10.28 23.48 4.45
N ASN A 431 -11.19 24.46 4.50
CA ASN A 431 -12.63 24.23 4.57
C ASN A 431 -13.28 24.33 3.20
N LEU A 432 -14.11 23.35 2.83
CA LEU A 432 -14.91 23.38 1.59
C LEU A 432 -16.28 24.01 1.81
N ASN A 433 -16.33 25.32 1.68
CA ASN A 433 -17.48 26.14 1.98
C ASN A 433 -18.37 26.47 0.78
N THR A 434 -17.80 26.57 -0.42
CA THR A 434 -18.50 26.98 -1.66
C THR A 434 -18.43 25.93 -2.77
N PRO A 435 -19.37 25.94 -3.74
CA PRO A 435 -19.28 25.09 -4.94
C PRO A 435 -18.01 25.36 -5.77
N GLU A 436 -17.55 26.60 -5.82
CA GLU A 436 -16.33 27.00 -6.53
C GLU A 436 -15.08 26.37 -5.91
N GLU A 437 -14.96 26.40 -4.57
CA GLU A 437 -13.87 25.73 -3.83
C GLU A 437 -13.86 24.21 -4.06
N TYR A 438 -15.05 23.59 -4.12
CA TYR A 438 -15.18 22.17 -4.41
C TYR A 438 -14.82 21.82 -5.86
N ASN A 439 -15.20 22.66 -6.84
CA ASN A 439 -14.83 22.46 -8.24
C ASN A 439 -13.35 22.74 -8.53
N ALA A 440 -12.66 23.45 -7.63
CA ALA A 440 -11.22 23.70 -7.69
C ALA A 440 -10.40 22.55 -7.09
N LEU A 441 -11.05 21.48 -6.59
CA LEU A 441 -10.35 20.28 -6.14
C LEU A 441 -9.72 19.55 -7.33
N PRO A 442 -8.47 19.06 -7.18
CA PRO A 442 -7.75 18.36 -8.24
C PRO A 442 -8.35 17.00 -8.59
#